data_AF-A0A958HIU3-F1
#
_entry.id   AF-A0A958HIU3-F1
#
_cell.length_a   1.000
_cell.length_b   1.000
_cell.length_c   1.000
_cell.angle_alpha   90.00
_cell.angle_beta   90.00
_cell.angle_gamma   90.00
#
_symmetry.space_group_name_H-M   'P 1'
#
loop_
_entity.id
_entity.type
_entity.pdbx_description
1 polymer ?
#
loop_
_entity_poly.entity_id
_entity_poly.type
_entity_poly.pdbx_seq_one_letter_code
_entity_poly.pdbx_strand_id
1 'polypeptide(L)' 'MFDQLIVSVTDGMLIGVVYGLAAMGLTLIFGVMNVINLAHGPIMALGMFGVYLCYTVLGLNPFVGLIIVA' A
#
# COMPACT_ATOMS: atom_id res chain seq x y z
N MET A 1 -3.27 10.84 -28.55
CA MET A 1 -3.44 9.70 -27.62
C MET A 1 -2.11 9.31 -26.98
N PHE A 2 -1.04 9.07 -27.75
CA PHE A 2 0.30 8.81 -27.19
C PHE A 2 0.88 9.98 -26.40
N ASP A 3 0.62 11.23 -26.80
CA ASP A 3 1.10 12.41 -26.07
C ASP A 3 0.53 12.51 -24.64
N GLN A 4 -0.74 12.11 -24.47
CA GLN A 4 -1.38 12.05 -23.15
C GLN A 4 -0.75 10.98 -22.26
N LEU A 5 -0.36 9.84 -22.84
CA LEU A 5 0.32 8.78 -22.10
C LEU A 5 1.64 9.30 -21.50
N ILE A 6 2.44 10.04 -22.29
CA ILE A 6 3.73 10.60 -21.85
C ILE A 6 3.52 11.57 -20.68
N VAL A 7 2.52 12.44 -20.77
CA VAL A 7 2.19 13.39 -19.70
C VAL A 7 1.72 12.66 -18.43
N SER A 8 0.80 11.70 -18.53
CA SER A 8 0.30 10.94 -17.39
C SER A 8 1.39 10.12 -16.69
N VAL A 9 2.32 9.51 -17.44
CA VAL A 9 3.46 8.79 -16.86
C VAL A 9 4.39 9.74 -16.11
N THR A 10 4.66 10.91 -16.68
CA THR A 10 5.53 11.92 -16.06
C THR A 10 4.91 12.49 -14.79
N ASP A 11 3.60 12.79 -14.80
CA ASP A 11 2.86 13.24 -13.63
C ASP A 11 2.81 12.17 -12.53
N GLY A 12 2.54 10.92 -12.90
CA GLY A 12 2.60 9.79 -11.97
C GLY A 12 3.98 9.61 -11.33
N MET A 13 5.06 9.79 -12.10
CA MET A 13 6.43 9.78 -11.55
C MET A 13 6.67 10.92 -10.56
N LEU A 14 6.26 12.14 -10.90
CA LEU A 14 6.42 13.31 -10.02
C LEU A 14 5.71 13.10 -8.69
N ILE A 15 4.44 12.66 -8.74
CA ILE A 15 3.65 12.34 -7.56
C ILE A 15 4.29 11.20 -6.76
N GLY A 16 4.77 10.15 -7.44
CA GLY A 16 5.48 9.03 -6.81
C GLY A 16 6.74 9.45 -6.07
N VAL A 17 7.53 10.37 -6.62
CA VAL A 17 8.73 10.91 -5.95
C VAL A 17 8.35 11.70 -4.69
N VAL A 18 7.28 12.51 -4.73
CA VAL A 18 6.81 13.27 -3.56
C VAL A 18 6.39 12.32 -2.42
N TYR A 19 5.57 11.31 -2.72
CA TYR A 19 5.17 10.31 -1.71
C TYR A 19 6.34 9.45 -1.23
N GLY A 20 7.27 9.11 -2.12
CA GLY A 20 8.49 8.37 -1.79
C GLY A 20 9.40 9.15 -0.83
N LEU A 21 9.62 10.44 -1.09
CA LEU A 21 10.37 11.32 -0.19
C LEU A 21 9.71 11.44 1.19
N ALA A 22 8.38 11.58 1.24
CA ALA A 22 7.64 11.61 2.50
C ALA A 22 7.80 10.30 3.29
N ALA A 23 7.70 9.14 2.63
CA ALA A 23 7.88 7.83 3.24
C ALA A 23 9.34 7.61 3.73
N MET A 24 10.33 8.07 2.96
CA MET A 24 11.74 8.05 3.38
C MET A 24 11.97 8.92 4.62
N GLY A 25 11.38 10.12 4.68
CA GLY A 25 11.45 10.98 5.85
C GLY A 25 10.92 10.30 7.12
N LEU A 26 9.76 9.65 7.02
CA LEU A 26 9.18 8.90 8.14
C LEU A 26 10.07 7.73 8.58
N THR A 27 10.64 7.00 7.62
CA THR A 27 11.57 5.91 7.88
C THR A 27 12.85 6.39 8.58
N LEU A 28 13.40 7.53 8.16
CA LEU A 28 14.58 8.13 8.78
C LEU A 28 14.29 8.59 10.22
N ILE A 29 13.14 9.23 10.46
CA ILE A 29 12.73 9.68 11.80
C ILE A 29 12.67 8.48 12.77
N PHE A 30 11.93 7.44 12.42
CA PHE A 30 11.81 6.24 13.26
C PHE A 30 13.14 5.47 13.38
N GLY A 31 13.92 5.41 12.30
CA GLY A 31 15.23 4.76 12.27
C GLY A 31 16.24 5.42 13.21
N VAL A 32 16.30 6.75 13.24
CA VAL A 32 17.20 7.49 14.15
C VAL A 32 16.73 7.42 15.61
N MET A 33 15.40 7.42 15.84
CA MET A 33 14.84 7.32 17.19
C MET A 33 14.91 5.91 17.79
N ASN A 34 15.34 4.88 17.05
CA ASN A 34 15.29 3.47 17.45
C ASN A 34 13.88 3.00 17.89
N VAL A 35 12.83 3.53 17.23
CA VAL A 35 11.43 3.16 17.49
C VAL A 35 10.85 2.49 16.24
N ILE A 36 10.03 1.45 16.44
CA ILE A 36 9.37 0.74 15.33
C ILE A 36 8.31 1.63 14.68
N ASN A 37 8.32 1.74 13.35
CA ASN A 37 7.32 2.46 12.58
C ASN A 37 5.99 1.69 12.51
N LEU A 38 4.94 2.18 13.20
CA LEU A 38 3.60 1.59 13.21
C LEU A 38 2.67 2.10 12.09
N ALA A 39 3.18 2.82 11.09
CA ALA A 39 2.36 3.40 10.00
C ALA A 39 1.77 2.37 9.02
N HIS A 40 1.89 1.07 9.29
CA HIS A 40 1.44 -0.02 8.42
C HIS A 40 -0.07 -0.28 8.50
N GLY A 41 -0.81 0.51 9.28
CA GLY A 41 -2.27 0.40 9.46
C GLY A 41 -3.08 0.36 8.15
N PRO A 42 -2.81 1.23 7.15
CA PRO A 42 -3.54 1.21 5.89
C PRO A 42 -3.36 -0.09 5.09
N ILE A 43 -2.14 -0.65 5.08
CA ILE A 43 -1.85 -1.92 4.40
C ILE A 43 -2.55 -3.07 5.11
N MET A 44 -2.54 -3.08 6.45
CA MET A 44 -3.29 -4.07 7.22
C MET A 44 -4.80 -3.99 6.98
N ALA A 45 -5.38 -2.80 6.95
CA ALA A 45 -6.81 -2.61 6.68
C ALA A 45 -7.20 -3.11 5.28
N LEU A 46 -6.32 -2.88 4.30
CA LEU A 46 -6.51 -3.36 2.93
C LEU A 46 -6.48 -4.90 2.86
N GLY A 47 -5.56 -5.55 3.58
CA GLY A 47 -5.54 -7.01 3.73
C GLY A 47 -6.80 -7.56 4.41
N MET A 48 -7.27 -6.92 5.47
CA MET A 48 -8.53 -7.31 6.13
C MET A 48 -9.73 -7.21 5.17
N PHE A 49 -9.78 -6.14 4.37
CA PHE A 49 -10.83 -5.98 3.36
C PHE A 49 -10.72 -7.02 2.25
N GLY A 50 -9.51 -7.38 1.84
CA GLY A 50 -9.27 -8.47 0.89
C GLY A 50 -9.82 -9.81 1.39
N VAL A 51 -9.56 -10.18 2.65
CA VAL A 51 -10.12 -11.40 3.25
C VAL A 51 -11.65 -11.35 3.30
N TYR A 52 -12.22 -10.18 3.64
CA TYR A 52 -13.67 -9.96 3.61
C TYR A 52 -14.27 -10.18 2.22
N LEU A 53 -13.62 -9.69 1.17
CA LEU A 53 -14.05 -9.90 -0.21
C LEU A 53 -13.94 -11.37 -0.64
N CYS A 54 -12.85 -12.06 -0.28
CA CYS A 54 -12.71 -13.49 -0.54
C CYS A 54 -13.83 -14.30 0.14
N TYR A 55 -14.22 -13.93 1.36
CA TYR A 55 -15.33 -14.57 2.06
C TYR A 55 -16.67 -14.28 1.39
N THR A 56 -16.97 -13.02 1.08
CA THR A 56 -18.29 -12.60 0.57
C THR A 56 -18.54 -12.97 -0.89
N VAL A 57 -17.52 -12.94 -1.75
CA VAL A 57 -17.66 -13.21 -3.19
C VAL A 57 -17.40 -14.67 -3.52
N LEU A 58 -16.37 -15.27 -2.92
CA LEU A 58 -15.94 -16.63 -3.25
C LEU A 58 -16.41 -17.68 -2.23
N GLY A 59 -17.02 -17.26 -1.11
CA GLY A 59 -17.43 -18.17 -0.04
C GLY A 59 -16.26 -18.86 0.68
N LEU A 60 -15.03 -18.38 0.49
CA LEU A 60 -13.83 -19.00 1.03
C LEU A 60 -13.78 -18.82 2.55
N ASN A 61 -13.37 -19.86 3.27
CA ASN A 61 -13.12 -19.74 4.70
C ASN A 61 -12.08 -18.62 4.96
N PRO A 62 -12.32 -17.71 5.94
CA PRO A 62 -11.41 -16.61 6.24
C PRO A 62 -9.95 -17.02 6.47
N PHE A 63 -9.68 -18.22 7.01
CA PHE A 63 -8.31 -18.72 7.18
C PHE A 63 -7.63 -19.06 5.85
N VAL A 64 -8.39 -19.53 4.86
CA VAL A 64 -7.87 -19.76 3.50
C VAL A 64 -7.72 -18.43 2.78
N GLY A 65 -8.68 -17.51 2.95
CA GLY A 65 -8.60 -16.14 2.44
C GLY A 65 -7.37 -15.38 2.98
N LEU A 66 -7.01 -15.60 4.25
CA LEU A 66 -5.80 -15.03 4.86
C LEU A 66 -4.54 -15.41 4.07
N ILE A 67 -4.36 -16.68 3.69
CA ILE A 67 -3.18 -17.14 2.95
C ILE A 67 -3.10 -16.51 1.55
N ILE A 68 -4.25 -16.20 0.95
CA ILE A 68 -4.32 -15.60 -0.38
C ILE A 68 -3.99 -14.11 -0.35
N VAL A 69 -4.32 -13.43 0.76
CA VAL A 69 -4.29 -11.97 0.88
C VAL A 69 -3.10 -11.45 1.69
N ALA A 70 -2.58 -12.23 2.64
CA ALA A 70 -1.38 -11.92 3.43
C ALA A 70 -0.11 -12.00 2.58
#